data_AF-K6WBA0-F1
#
_entry.id   AF-K6WBA0-F1
#
_cell.length_a   1.000
_cell.length_b   1.000
_cell.length_c   1.000
_cell.angle_alpha   90.00
_cell.angle_beta   90.00
_cell.angle_gamma   90.00
#
_symmetry.space_group_name_H-M   'P 1'
#
loop_
_entity.id
_entity.type
_entity.pdbx_description
1 polymer ?
#
loop_
_entity_poly.entity_id
_entity_poly.type
_entity_poly.pdbx_seq_one_letter_code
_entity_poly.pdbx_strand_id
1 'polypeptide(L)'
;MTQPRHGKEPQDRLPGDPPPGPVAYFDMPVIGEGGALSSQPRQRRPGPVMIRRPEGTAAPSRGWSVLFFGDVTRRGPWTVAEQSTTLSIFGDCTFDMREASFSAAEVRVRTWQLFGDVKVIVPPGTDVHLGGSSIFGDLEDRRRTTPSPDSPRVTVRAHSVFGDVDVIEMEIGEQEPKWYERFWPRRK
;
A
#
# COMPACT_ATOMS: atom_id res chain seq x y z
N MET A 1 47.39 -32.99 -33.61
CA MET A 1 47.36 -31.93 -34.65
C MET A 1 45.91 -31.79 -35.09
N THR A 2 45.16 -30.89 -34.46
CA THR A 2 43.75 -30.63 -34.75
C THR A 2 43.54 -29.12 -34.63
N GLN A 3 43.21 -28.48 -35.75
CA GLN A 3 42.96 -27.03 -35.84
C GLN A 3 41.53 -26.67 -35.37
N PRO A 4 41.25 -25.37 -35.13
CA PRO A 4 40.26 -24.90 -34.15
C PRO A 4 38.85 -24.76 -34.74
N ARG A 5 37.81 -24.97 -33.91
CA ARG A 5 36.44 -24.53 -34.24
C ARG A 5 36.14 -23.20 -33.56
N HIS A 6 36.10 -22.20 -34.41
CA HIS A 6 35.50 -20.88 -34.24
C HIS A 6 34.07 -21.01 -33.68
N GLY A 7 33.88 -20.67 -32.40
CA GLY A 7 32.54 -20.53 -31.81
C GLY A 7 31.98 -19.17 -32.17
N LYS A 8 30.90 -19.15 -32.97
CA LYS A 8 30.21 -17.93 -33.38
C LYS A 8 29.67 -17.20 -32.16
N GLU A 9 30.11 -15.98 -31.97
CA GLU A 9 29.50 -14.96 -31.13
C GLU A 9 28.09 -14.67 -31.69
N PRO A 10 27.00 -14.80 -30.92
CA PRO A 10 25.71 -14.27 -31.33
C PRO A 10 25.71 -12.75 -31.13
N GLN A 11 26.28 -12.04 -32.10
CA GLN A 11 25.90 -10.67 -32.42
C GLN A 11 24.47 -10.70 -32.97
N ASP A 12 23.48 -10.61 -32.08
CA ASP A 12 22.12 -10.19 -32.39
C ASP A 12 21.37 -9.93 -31.06
N ARG A 13 21.78 -8.86 -30.36
CA ARG A 13 20.96 -8.26 -29.30
C ARG A 13 20.56 -6.85 -29.73
N LEU A 14 19.27 -6.65 -29.99
CA LEU A 14 18.70 -5.33 -30.20
C LEU A 14 18.78 -4.51 -28.89
N PRO A 15 19.00 -3.19 -28.95
CA PRO A 15 18.97 -2.34 -27.77
C PRO A 15 17.53 -2.29 -27.22
N GLY A 16 17.29 -2.89 -26.05
CA GLY A 16 15.99 -2.85 -25.37
C GLY A 16 15.57 -4.11 -24.61
N ASP A 17 16.39 -5.16 -24.56
CA ASP A 17 16.06 -6.36 -23.79
C ASP A 17 16.34 -6.13 -22.28
N PRO A 18 15.34 -6.26 -21.38
CA PRO A 18 15.56 -6.07 -19.94
C PRO A 18 16.49 -7.16 -19.39
N PRO A 19 17.37 -6.84 -18.42
CA PRO A 19 18.26 -7.84 -17.83
C PRO A 19 17.45 -8.95 -17.13
N PRO A 20 17.96 -10.20 -17.11
CA PRO A 20 17.29 -11.29 -16.43
C PRO A 20 17.12 -10.95 -14.94
N GLY A 21 15.88 -11.04 -14.45
CA GLY A 21 15.55 -10.83 -13.04
C GLY A 21 16.29 -11.82 -12.13
N PRO A 22 16.53 -11.46 -10.87
CA PRO A 22 17.22 -12.34 -9.93
C PRO A 22 16.42 -13.63 -9.71
N VAL A 23 17.16 -14.72 -9.83
CA VAL A 23 16.79 -16.11 -9.53
C VAL A 23 16.14 -16.25 -8.16
N ALA A 24 15.07 -17.04 -8.09
CA ALA A 24 14.45 -17.46 -6.84
C ALA A 24 15.46 -18.25 -6.00
N TYR A 25 15.66 -17.85 -4.74
CA TYR A 25 16.31 -18.70 -3.74
C TYR A 25 15.24 -19.27 -2.81
N PHE A 26 15.17 -20.59 -2.78
CA PHE A 26 14.22 -21.40 -2.04
C PHE A 26 14.79 -21.77 -0.66
N ASP A 27 13.86 -22.02 0.26
CA ASP A 27 13.90 -22.94 1.42
C ASP A 27 14.53 -22.59 2.78
N MET A 28 13.71 -22.86 3.83
CA MET A 28 13.96 -23.63 5.08
C MET A 28 13.09 -23.10 6.26
N PRO A 29 12.68 -23.91 7.26
CA PRO A 29 12.05 -25.25 7.22
C PRO A 29 10.65 -25.30 7.92
N VAL A 30 9.94 -26.39 7.65
CA VAL A 30 8.64 -26.80 8.23
C VAL A 30 8.81 -27.46 9.60
N ILE A 31 7.96 -27.11 10.58
CA ILE A 31 7.53 -27.89 11.76
C ILE A 31 6.07 -27.46 12.01
N GLY A 32 5.03 -28.28 12.13
CA GLY A 32 4.80 -29.71 12.21
C GLY A 32 3.28 -29.93 12.22
N GLU A 33 2.85 -31.16 11.95
CA GLU A 33 1.51 -31.59 11.53
C GLU A 33 0.35 -31.27 12.49
N GLY A 34 -0.85 -31.09 11.91
CA GLY A 34 -2.11 -31.09 12.65
C GLY A 34 -3.35 -30.97 11.76
N GLY A 35 -3.91 -32.11 11.36
CA GLY A 35 -5.36 -32.34 11.24
C GLY A 35 -6.16 -31.53 10.22
N ALA A 36 -6.60 -32.21 9.16
CA ALA A 36 -7.63 -31.74 8.25
C ALA A 36 -8.96 -31.41 8.96
N LEU A 37 -9.49 -30.21 8.70
CA LEU A 37 -10.92 -29.92 8.80
C LEU A 37 -11.33 -29.09 7.58
N SER A 38 -12.22 -29.67 6.77
CA SER A 38 -12.89 -28.95 5.70
C SER A 38 -13.65 -27.76 6.29
N SER A 39 -13.37 -26.55 5.82
CA SER A 39 -14.27 -25.42 6.01
C SER A 39 -14.44 -24.71 4.67
N GLN A 40 -15.64 -24.82 4.12
CA GLN A 40 -16.06 -24.01 2.98
C GLN A 40 -15.88 -22.53 3.34
N PRO A 41 -15.39 -21.68 2.41
CA PRO A 41 -15.32 -20.25 2.66
C PRO A 41 -16.75 -19.71 2.75
N ARG A 42 -17.22 -19.49 3.99
CA ARG A 42 -18.42 -18.70 4.25
C ARG A 42 -18.16 -17.32 3.65
N GLN A 43 -18.88 -17.00 2.57
CA GLN A 43 -18.92 -15.67 1.97
C GLN A 43 -19.26 -14.66 3.09
N ARG A 44 -18.23 -13.99 3.62
CA ARG A 44 -18.42 -12.89 4.57
C ARG A 44 -18.94 -11.72 3.75
N ARG A 45 -20.25 -11.48 3.84
CA ARG A 45 -20.85 -10.20 3.44
C ARG A 45 -20.10 -9.08 4.19
N PRO A 46 -19.72 -7.96 3.56
CA PRO A 46 -19.21 -6.82 4.28
C PRO A 46 -20.26 -6.39 5.29
N GLY A 47 -19.96 -6.55 6.58
CA GLY A 47 -20.76 -5.95 7.64
C GLY A 47 -20.52 -4.44 7.67
N PRO A 48 -21.42 -3.65 8.27
CA PRO A 48 -21.19 -2.23 8.49
C PRO A 48 -19.84 -2.03 9.21
N VAL A 49 -19.09 -1.01 8.79
CA VAL A 49 -17.84 -0.59 9.45
C VAL A 49 -18.16 -0.31 10.92
N MET A 50 -17.73 -1.21 11.81
CA MET A 50 -18.00 -1.09 13.24
C MET A 50 -17.05 -0.04 13.84
N ILE A 51 -17.56 1.17 14.08
CA ILE A 51 -16.89 2.14 14.94
C ILE A 51 -16.92 1.56 16.36
N ARG A 52 -15.79 1.07 16.88
CA ARG A 52 -15.68 0.73 18.30
C ARG A 52 -15.75 2.05 19.08
N ARG A 53 -16.94 2.41 19.58
CA ARG A 53 -17.10 3.52 20.52
C ARG A 53 -16.27 3.18 21.77
N PRO A 54 -15.23 3.95 22.13
CA PRO A 54 -14.48 3.69 23.34
C PRO A 54 -15.38 3.96 24.55
N GLU A 55 -15.71 2.90 25.30
CA GLU A 55 -16.23 3.03 26.65
C GLU A 55 -15.08 3.46 27.57
N GLY A 56 -15.21 4.67 28.13
CA GLY A 56 -14.28 5.21 29.12
C GLY A 56 -13.21 6.14 28.55
N THR A 57 -12.71 7.03 29.42
CA THR A 57 -11.66 8.05 29.24
C THR A 57 -10.31 7.44 28.81
N ALA A 58 -10.26 6.77 27.67
CA ALA A 58 -9.03 6.33 27.04
C ALA A 58 -8.33 7.56 26.45
N ALA A 59 -7.06 7.75 26.82
CA ALA A 59 -6.23 8.78 26.21
C ALA A 59 -6.20 8.60 24.67
N PRO A 60 -6.12 9.70 23.90
CA PRO A 60 -6.10 9.63 22.43
C PRO A 60 -4.97 8.72 21.98
N SER A 61 -5.29 7.73 21.13
CA SER A 61 -4.30 6.78 20.66
C SER A 61 -3.33 7.47 19.69
N ARG A 62 -2.03 7.26 19.90
CA ARG A 62 -0.96 7.89 19.11
C ARG A 62 0.03 6.85 18.61
N GLY A 63 0.39 6.93 17.34
CA GLY A 63 1.42 6.09 16.72
C GLY A 63 2.45 6.94 15.98
N TRP A 64 3.72 6.54 16.05
CA TRP A 64 4.78 7.16 15.25
C TRP A 64 5.69 6.11 14.61
N SER A 65 6.28 6.43 13.46
CA SER A 65 7.24 5.57 12.76
C SER A 65 8.26 6.42 12.01
N VAL A 66 9.55 6.06 12.09
CA VAL A 66 10.64 6.75 11.40
C VAL A 66 11.48 5.71 10.68
N LEU A 67 11.67 5.89 9.37
CA LEU A 67 12.47 5.01 8.52
C LEU A 67 13.44 5.84 7.68
N PHE A 68 14.66 5.33 7.51
CA PHE A 68 15.65 5.91 6.60
C PHE A 68 15.66 5.20 5.25
N PHE A 69 15.57 3.86 5.25
CA PHE A 69 15.45 3.03 4.06
C PHE A 69 14.39 1.95 4.30
N GLY A 70 13.51 1.75 3.32
CA GLY A 70 12.48 0.71 3.32
C GLY A 70 11.07 1.27 3.42
N ASP A 71 10.09 0.37 3.40
CA ASP A 71 8.69 0.74 3.21
C ASP A 71 7.88 0.64 4.51
N VAL A 72 6.95 1.57 4.68
CA VAL A 72 5.91 1.48 5.71
C VAL A 72 4.64 0.97 5.06
N THR A 73 4.29 -0.30 5.32
CA THR A 73 3.04 -0.87 4.83
C THR A 73 2.12 -1.27 5.99
N ARG A 74 0.90 -0.72 6.00
CA ARG A 74 -0.19 -1.16 6.89
C ARG A 74 -1.33 -1.70 6.02
N ARG A 75 -1.55 -3.01 6.03
CA ARG A 75 -2.57 -3.72 5.25
C ARG A 75 -3.33 -4.74 6.11
N GLY A 76 -4.53 -5.10 5.68
CA GLY A 76 -5.39 -6.05 6.39
C GLY A 76 -6.00 -5.47 7.67
N PRO A 77 -6.35 -6.31 8.65
CA PRO A 77 -6.91 -5.84 9.91
C PRO A 77 -5.86 -5.15 10.78
N TRP A 78 -5.98 -3.83 10.95
CA TRP A 78 -5.20 -3.05 11.91
C TRP A 78 -6.06 -1.94 12.52
N THR A 79 -5.57 -1.28 13.58
CA THR A 79 -6.26 -0.14 14.19
C THR A 79 -5.56 1.17 13.85
N VAL A 80 -6.29 2.07 13.19
CA VAL A 80 -5.85 3.44 12.91
C VAL A 80 -5.90 4.25 14.21
N ALA A 81 -4.73 4.70 14.65
CA ALA A 81 -4.62 5.60 15.79
C ALA A 81 -5.33 6.94 15.49
N GLU A 82 -5.83 7.62 16.51
CA GLU A 82 -6.42 8.97 16.38
C GLU A 82 -5.40 9.93 15.75
N GLN A 83 -4.12 9.77 16.11
CA GLN A 83 -3.02 10.48 15.50
C GLN A 83 -1.90 9.50 15.13
N SER A 84 -1.61 9.38 13.83
CA SER A 84 -0.45 8.66 13.32
C SER A 84 0.52 9.62 12.64
N THR A 85 1.81 9.41 12.84
CA THR A 85 2.87 10.22 12.24
C THR A 85 3.98 9.35 11.68
N THR A 86 4.27 9.48 10.40
CA THR A 86 5.28 8.69 9.71
C THR A 86 6.30 9.60 9.04
N LEU A 87 7.58 9.33 9.24
CA LEU A 87 8.69 9.99 8.56
C LEU A 87 9.48 8.93 7.79
N SER A 88 9.62 9.09 6.49
CA SER A 88 10.43 8.21 5.64
C SER A 88 11.39 9.03 4.80
N ILE A 89 12.65 8.58 4.67
CA ILE A 89 13.62 9.24 3.80
C ILE A 89 13.64 8.55 2.43
N PHE A 90 13.78 7.22 2.38
CA PHE A 90 13.75 6.44 1.15
C PHE A 90 12.83 5.23 1.29
N GLY A 91 11.82 5.16 0.43
CA GLY A 91 10.86 4.05 0.36
C GLY A 91 9.42 4.55 0.38
N ASP A 92 8.48 3.61 0.29
CA ASP A 92 7.06 3.93 0.11
C ASP A 92 6.27 3.83 1.42
N CYS A 93 5.27 4.68 1.58
CA CYS A 93 4.31 4.63 2.69
C CYS A 93 2.93 4.24 2.18
N THR A 94 2.50 3.00 2.42
CA THR A 94 1.16 2.51 2.08
C THR A 94 0.31 2.31 3.33
N PHE A 95 -0.83 3.01 3.39
CA PHE A 95 -1.84 2.87 4.43
C PHE A 95 -3.15 2.37 3.83
N ASP A 96 -3.44 1.08 4.02
CA ASP A 96 -4.67 0.46 3.53
C ASP A 96 -5.70 0.36 4.66
N MET A 97 -6.72 1.20 4.57
CA MET A 97 -7.77 1.32 5.57
C MET A 97 -9.02 0.49 5.26
N ARG A 98 -9.02 -0.30 4.18
CA ARG A 98 -10.21 -1.07 3.75
C ARG A 98 -10.66 -2.09 4.79
N GLU A 99 -9.70 -2.71 5.47
CA GLU A 99 -9.93 -3.67 6.56
C GLU A 99 -9.60 -3.09 7.94
N ALA A 100 -9.28 -1.79 8.02
CA ALA A 100 -8.86 -1.17 9.26
C ALA A 100 -10.05 -0.79 10.15
N SER A 101 -9.80 -0.84 11.45
CA SER A 101 -10.68 -0.29 12.49
C SER A 101 -10.17 1.10 12.90
N PHE A 102 -11.07 2.04 13.17
CA PHE A 102 -10.69 3.38 13.62
C PHE A 102 -10.83 3.48 15.14
N SER A 103 -9.80 4.01 15.80
CA SER A 103 -9.84 4.21 17.26
C SER A 103 -10.68 5.42 17.69
N ALA A 104 -11.01 6.31 16.75
CA ALA A 104 -11.82 7.51 16.95
C ALA A 104 -12.67 7.80 15.70
N ALA A 105 -13.68 8.66 15.83
CA ALA A 105 -14.52 9.11 14.71
C ALA A 105 -13.78 10.03 13.73
N GLU A 106 -12.76 10.74 14.21
CA GLU A 106 -11.81 11.50 13.41
C GLU A 106 -10.41 10.93 13.65
N VAL A 107 -9.71 10.57 12.57
CA VAL A 107 -8.31 10.14 12.63
C VAL A 107 -7.45 11.05 11.77
N ARG A 108 -6.19 11.24 12.19
CA ARG A 108 -5.23 12.09 11.51
C ARG A 108 -3.99 11.30 11.15
N VAL A 109 -3.71 11.20 9.86
CA VAL A 109 -2.50 10.59 9.33
C VAL A 109 -1.57 11.69 8.85
N ARG A 110 -0.39 11.79 9.46
CA ARG A 110 0.66 12.73 9.06
C ARG A 110 1.83 11.98 8.47
N THR A 111 2.28 12.37 7.29
CA THR A 111 3.39 11.71 6.61
C THR A 111 4.35 12.75 6.05
N TRP A 112 5.64 12.55 6.29
CA TRP A 112 6.72 13.30 5.68
C TRP A 112 7.63 12.33 4.94
N GLN A 113 7.80 12.54 3.64
CA GLN A 113 8.59 11.69 2.79
C GLN A 113 9.58 12.51 1.97
N LEU A 114 10.81 12.03 1.84
CA LEU A 114 11.81 12.66 0.98
C LEU A 114 11.82 12.01 -0.41
N PHE A 115 11.94 10.68 -0.50
CA PHE A 115 11.92 9.91 -1.74
C PHE A 115 10.99 8.71 -1.65
N GLY A 116 10.06 8.61 -2.59
CA GLY A 116 9.08 7.52 -2.73
C GLY A 116 7.65 8.03 -2.65
N ASP A 117 6.69 7.12 -2.73
CA ASP A 117 5.27 7.46 -2.82
C ASP A 117 4.54 7.30 -1.48
N VAL A 118 3.53 8.14 -1.25
CA VAL A 118 2.57 8.00 -0.16
C VAL A 118 1.24 7.60 -0.74
N LYS A 119 0.77 6.40 -0.36
CA LYS A 119 -0.49 5.83 -0.83
C LYS A 119 -1.44 5.61 0.33
N VAL A 120 -2.60 6.26 0.29
CA VAL A 120 -3.69 6.04 1.23
C VAL A 120 -4.84 5.39 0.51
N ILE A 121 -5.16 4.15 0.89
CA ILE A 121 -6.25 3.37 0.32
C ILE A 121 -7.40 3.40 1.33
N VAL A 122 -8.57 3.81 0.87
CA VAL A 122 -9.78 3.86 1.69
C VAL A 122 -10.91 3.04 1.07
N PRO A 123 -11.80 2.48 1.90
CA PRO A 123 -13.01 1.84 1.38
C PRO A 123 -13.96 2.89 0.78
N PRO A 124 -14.89 2.48 -0.10
CA PRO A 124 -15.86 3.38 -0.71
C PRO A 124 -16.71 4.14 0.29
N GLY A 125 -16.98 5.41 -0.04
CA GLY A 125 -17.79 6.30 0.80
C GLY A 125 -17.09 6.79 2.07
N THR A 126 -15.76 6.65 2.18
CA THR A 126 -14.99 7.21 3.30
C THR A 126 -14.81 8.73 3.16
N ASP A 127 -15.09 9.46 4.25
CA ASP A 127 -14.82 10.89 4.35
C ASP A 127 -13.32 11.18 4.57
N VAL A 128 -12.59 11.44 3.48
CA VAL A 128 -11.18 11.82 3.50
C VAL A 128 -11.00 13.32 3.23
N HIS A 129 -10.15 13.94 4.02
CA HIS A 129 -9.65 15.29 3.83
C HIS A 129 -8.16 15.23 3.53
N LEU A 130 -7.80 15.30 2.25
CA LEU A 130 -6.41 15.35 1.81
C LEU A 130 -5.87 16.78 1.90
N GLY A 131 -4.71 16.92 2.51
CA GLY A 131 -3.92 18.15 2.49
C GLY A 131 -2.43 17.86 2.55
N GLY A 132 -1.64 18.90 2.28
CA GLY A 132 -0.19 18.81 2.24
C GLY A 132 0.35 19.23 0.88
N SER A 133 1.47 18.64 0.46
CA SER A 133 2.20 19.09 -0.73
C SER A 133 3.13 18.00 -1.24
N SER A 134 3.18 17.80 -2.56
CA SER A 134 4.33 17.19 -3.24
C SER A 134 5.11 18.27 -3.98
N ILE A 135 6.45 18.25 -3.91
CA ILE A 135 7.31 19.22 -4.60
C ILE A 135 7.64 18.72 -6.02
N PHE A 136 8.13 17.49 -6.13
CA PHE A 136 8.45 16.80 -7.39
C PHE A 136 7.59 15.54 -7.52
N GLY A 137 6.33 15.74 -7.85
CA GLY A 137 5.32 14.71 -8.03
C GLY A 137 3.92 15.32 -7.95
N ASP A 138 2.92 14.45 -7.91
CA ASP A 138 1.52 14.86 -7.87
C ASP A 138 0.91 14.68 -6.46
N LEU A 139 -0.11 15.49 -6.16
CA LEU A 139 -0.96 15.35 -4.97
C LEU A 139 -2.39 15.14 -5.46
N GLU A 140 -2.85 13.88 -5.46
CA GLU A 140 -4.12 13.52 -6.07
C GLU A 140 -5.09 12.85 -5.08
N ASP A 141 -6.35 13.26 -5.16
CA ASP A 141 -7.47 12.59 -4.54
C ASP A 141 -8.31 11.93 -5.64
N ARG A 142 -8.18 10.61 -5.79
CA ARG A 142 -8.83 9.82 -6.84
C ARG A 142 -10.07 9.08 -6.35
N ARG A 143 -10.66 9.52 -5.23
CA ARG A 143 -11.92 8.95 -4.73
C ARG A 143 -13.06 9.24 -5.70
N ARG A 144 -13.97 8.29 -5.83
CA ARG A 144 -15.07 8.33 -6.82
C ARG A 144 -16.43 8.50 -6.17
N THR A 145 -16.55 8.08 -4.91
CA THR A 145 -17.83 8.04 -4.20
C THR A 145 -17.93 9.22 -3.24
N THR A 146 -19.16 9.73 -3.08
CA THR A 146 -19.44 10.76 -2.08
C THR A 146 -19.32 10.16 -0.67
N PRO A 147 -18.74 10.88 0.30
CA PRO A 147 -18.67 10.41 1.68
C PRO A 147 -20.04 10.05 2.26
N SER A 148 -20.11 8.93 2.96
CA SER A 148 -21.32 8.55 3.72
C SER A 148 -21.40 9.38 5.02
N PRO A 149 -22.60 9.83 5.44
CA PRO A 149 -22.78 10.60 6.67
C PRO A 149 -22.27 9.88 7.93
N ASP A 150 -22.30 8.54 7.92
CA ASP A 150 -21.88 7.70 9.04
C ASP A 150 -20.42 7.22 8.92
N SER A 151 -19.69 7.68 7.89
CA SER A 151 -18.30 7.28 7.69
C SER A 151 -17.34 8.01 8.65
N PRO A 152 -16.29 7.33 9.14
CA PRO A 152 -15.25 7.99 9.91
C PRO A 152 -14.51 9.01 9.04
N ARG A 153 -14.12 10.13 9.67
CA ARG A 153 -13.37 11.21 9.02
C ARG A 153 -11.87 10.92 9.08
N VAL A 154 -11.24 10.81 7.93
CA VAL A 154 -9.80 10.59 7.78
C VAL A 154 -9.14 11.86 7.27
N THR A 155 -8.38 12.54 8.12
CA THR A 155 -7.58 13.70 7.69
C THR A 155 -6.16 13.25 7.35
N VAL A 156 -5.78 13.37 6.08
CA VAL A 156 -4.44 13.05 5.59
C VAL A 156 -3.65 14.35 5.42
N ARG A 157 -2.50 14.45 6.09
CA ARG A 157 -1.51 15.52 5.88
C ARG A 157 -0.21 14.89 5.42
N ALA A 158 0.00 14.85 4.12
CA ALA A 158 1.16 14.21 3.53
C ALA A 158 2.03 15.24 2.80
N HIS A 159 3.32 15.21 3.11
CA HIS A 159 4.33 16.04 2.47
C HIS A 159 5.36 15.14 1.82
N SER A 160 5.54 15.26 0.51
CA SER A 160 6.59 14.57 -0.25
C SER A 160 7.50 15.59 -0.92
N VAL A 161 8.78 15.27 -1.04
CA VAL A 161 9.71 16.05 -1.87
C VAL A 161 9.83 15.42 -3.26
N PHE A 162 10.10 14.12 -3.35
CA PHE A 162 10.18 13.37 -4.60
C PHE A 162 9.26 12.15 -4.56
N GLY A 163 8.21 12.16 -5.37
CA GLY A 163 7.21 11.09 -5.45
C GLY A 163 5.78 11.61 -5.28
N ASP A 164 4.83 10.71 -5.45
CA ASP A 164 3.41 11.05 -5.51
C ASP A 164 2.72 10.85 -4.16
N VAL A 165 1.66 11.63 -3.93
CA VAL A 165 0.75 11.45 -2.80
C VAL A 165 -0.63 11.15 -3.37
N ASP A 166 -1.03 9.89 -3.25
CA ASP A 166 -2.28 9.37 -3.81
C ASP A 166 -3.24 8.97 -2.69
N VAL A 167 -4.46 9.49 -2.75
CA VAL A 167 -5.61 8.91 -2.05
C VAL A 167 -6.46 8.16 -3.07
N ILE A 168 -6.60 6.86 -2.88
CA ILE A 168 -7.38 6.01 -3.78
C ILE A 168 -8.49 5.28 -3.02
N GLU A 169 -9.63 5.20 -3.69
CA GLU A 169 -10.78 4.44 -3.23
C GLU A 169 -10.77 3.08 -3.91
N MET A 170 -10.83 2.01 -3.10
CA MET A 170 -10.86 0.63 -3.60
C MET A 170 -11.71 -0.26 -2.71
N GLU A 171 -12.39 -1.24 -3.32
CA GLU A 171 -13.18 -2.23 -2.59
C GLU A 171 -12.29 -3.20 -1.81
N ILE A 172 -12.84 -3.82 -0.76
CA ILE A 172 -12.13 -4.87 -0.02
C ILE A 172 -11.84 -6.04 -0.97
N GLY A 173 -10.56 -6.40 -1.09
CA GLY A 173 -10.10 -7.47 -1.99
C GLY A 173 -9.84 -7.04 -3.44
N GLU A 174 -10.14 -5.79 -3.81
CA GLU A 174 -9.69 -5.23 -5.09
C GLU A 174 -8.15 -5.16 -5.09
N GLN A 175 -7.54 -5.63 -6.18
CA GLN A 175 -6.11 -5.56 -6.35
C GLN A 175 -5.74 -4.15 -6.81
N GLU A 176 -4.71 -3.57 -6.21
CA GLU A 176 -4.17 -2.29 -6.63
C GLU A 176 -3.82 -2.36 -8.14
N PRO A 177 -4.24 -1.38 -8.95
CA PRO A 177 -3.86 -1.34 -10.36
C PRO A 177 -2.34 -1.31 -10.45
N LYS A 178 -1.75 -2.30 -11.14
CA LYS A 178 -0.30 -2.36 -11.33
C LYS A 178 0.11 -1.19 -12.19
N TRP A 179 0.79 -0.22 -11.60
CA TRP A 179 1.21 1.01 -12.24
C TRP A 179 1.97 0.77 -13.57
N TYR A 180 2.79 -0.27 -13.71
CA TYR A 180 3.45 -0.65 -14.98
C TYR A 180 2.49 -0.93 -16.15
N GLU A 181 1.27 -1.41 -15.90
CA GLU A 181 0.28 -1.69 -16.95
C GLU A 181 -0.21 -0.41 -17.64
N ARG A 182 -0.10 0.75 -16.96
CA ARG A 182 -0.43 2.07 -17.51
C ARG A 182 0.66 2.63 -18.41
N PHE A 183 1.94 2.35 -18.13
CA PHE A 183 3.08 2.91 -18.86
C PHE A 183 3.61 1.98 -19.97
N TRP A 184 3.28 0.69 -19.94
CA TRP A 184 3.60 -0.26 -21.01
C TRP A 184 2.35 -0.99 -21.51
N PRO A 185 1.62 -0.40 -22.48
CA PRO A 185 0.52 -1.10 -23.14
C PRO A 185 1.05 -2.37 -23.80
N ARG A 186 0.38 -3.51 -23.59
CA ARG A 186 0.67 -4.71 -24.39
C ARG A 186 0.42 -4.36 -25.86
N ARG A 187 1.48 -4.28 -26.66
CA ARG A 187 1.34 -4.22 -28.11
C ARG A 187 0.59 -5.48 -28.55
N LYS A 188 -0.56 -5.29 -29.21
CA LYS A 188 -1.33 -6.36 -29.85
C LYS A 188 -0.54 -6.97 -31.00
#